data_AF-A0A847J2Z2-F1
#
_entry.id   AF-A0A847J2Z2-F1
#
_cell.length_a   1.000
_cell.length_b   1.000
_cell.length_c   1.000
_cell.angle_alpha   90.00
_cell.angle_beta   90.00
_cell.angle_gamma   90.00
#
_symmetry.space_group_name_H-M   'P 1'
#
loop_
_entity.id
_entity.type
_entity.pdbx_description
1 polymer ?
#
loop_
_entity_poly.entity_id
_entity_poly.type
_entity_poly.pdbx_seq_one_letter_code
_entity_poly.pdbx_strand_id
1 'polypeptide(L)'
;MSNLKNFNNIYANLAESAYNTRPKNFPPFAKNREFKEINYSQDETYRGELTKGGKNLPNKGVVYLQPDKTLHAEPIKSTYSVPKVNGGYEQVPYDTLKTYQKGLLADEKAGFNAYFVTDTAKLDETTRQTYLTIRGSDGASISSLNDWVSNDANFTLTDTYIPQAKLANQALQEKIRELNAKAPDAVLNVTGHSLGTIVSAQAVARFYQEMA
;
A
#
# COMPACT_ATOMS: atom_id res chain seq x y z
N MET A 1 12.20 19.78 -1.67
CA MET A 1 12.40 18.59 -2.52
C MET A 1 13.90 18.38 -2.64
N SER A 2 14.41 17.26 -2.17
CA SER A 2 15.86 16.95 -2.19
C SER A 2 16.33 16.74 -3.64
N ASN A 3 17.42 17.41 -4.02
CA ASN A 3 18.07 17.21 -5.31
C ASN A 3 18.44 15.72 -5.48
N LEU A 4 17.86 15.08 -6.49
CA LEU A 4 18.11 13.69 -6.87
C LEU A 4 19.54 13.58 -7.44
N LYS A 5 20.49 13.16 -6.61
CA LYS A 5 21.92 13.09 -6.98
C LYS A 5 22.34 11.82 -7.72
N ASN A 6 21.56 10.73 -7.67
CA ASN A 6 21.87 9.50 -8.39
C ASN A 6 20.62 8.64 -8.71
N PHE A 7 20.84 7.67 -9.61
CA PHE A 7 19.84 6.79 -10.25
C PHE A 7 19.07 5.86 -9.31
N ASN A 8 19.56 5.66 -8.08
CA ASN A 8 19.02 4.66 -7.15
C ASN A 8 17.87 5.20 -6.30
N ASN A 9 17.35 6.40 -6.61
CA ASN A 9 16.17 6.92 -5.95
C ASN A 9 14.92 6.23 -6.51
N ILE A 10 14.45 5.25 -5.73
CA ILE A 10 13.34 4.28 -5.91
C ILE A 10 11.99 4.86 -6.43
N TYR A 11 11.84 6.18 -6.55
CA TYR A 11 10.64 6.81 -7.12
C TYR A 11 10.51 6.66 -8.66
N ALA A 12 11.56 6.19 -9.34
CA ALA A 12 11.57 6.06 -10.80
C ALA A 12 10.68 4.93 -11.35
N ASN A 13 10.34 3.91 -10.54
CA ASN A 13 9.54 2.77 -11.00
C ASN A 13 8.03 3.07 -11.12
N LEU A 14 7.57 4.20 -10.58
CA LEU A 14 6.21 4.74 -10.78
C LEU A 14 6.17 5.92 -11.75
N ALA A 15 7.33 6.41 -12.19
CA ALA A 15 7.39 7.48 -13.17
C ALA A 15 7.03 6.94 -14.56
N GLU A 16 6.34 7.76 -15.34
CA GLU A 16 6.07 7.56 -16.77
C GLU A 16 7.28 6.95 -17.53
N SER A 17 8.50 7.31 -17.11
CA SER A 17 9.75 6.89 -17.69
C SER A 17 10.08 5.40 -17.60
N ALA A 18 9.48 4.65 -16.68
CA ALA A 18 9.70 3.21 -16.55
C ALA A 18 8.98 2.38 -17.64
N TYR A 19 8.02 2.97 -18.36
CA TYR A 19 7.17 2.26 -19.31
C TYR A 19 7.55 2.60 -20.75
N ASN A 20 7.98 1.59 -21.52
CA ASN A 20 8.46 1.76 -22.90
C ASN A 20 7.42 2.36 -23.88
N THR A 21 6.13 2.37 -23.53
CA THR A 21 5.05 2.91 -24.37
C THR A 21 4.61 4.32 -23.99
N ARG A 22 5.28 4.97 -23.02
CA ARG A 22 4.93 6.32 -22.58
C ARG A 22 5.79 7.41 -23.24
N PRO A 23 5.28 8.65 -23.35
CA PRO A 23 5.98 9.77 -24.01
C PRO A 23 7.40 10.02 -23.49
N LYS A 24 7.58 10.07 -22.16
CA LYS A 24 8.86 10.36 -21.51
C LYS A 24 9.59 9.09 -21.05
N ASN A 25 9.52 8.01 -21.82
CA ASN A 25 10.18 6.74 -21.49
C ASN A 25 11.72 6.88 -21.40
N PHE A 26 12.36 6.07 -20.56
CA PHE A 26 13.79 6.19 -20.27
C PHE A 26 14.74 5.77 -21.42
N PRO A 27 14.46 4.72 -22.23
CA PRO A 27 15.43 4.19 -23.19
C PRO A 27 16.03 5.21 -24.19
N PRO A 28 15.28 6.19 -24.73
CA PRO A 28 15.84 7.22 -25.61
C PRO A 28 16.84 8.16 -24.91
N PHE A 29 16.72 8.32 -23.59
CA PHE A 29 17.58 9.22 -22.81
C PHE A 29 18.80 8.51 -22.22
N ALA A 30 18.83 7.17 -22.21
CA ALA A 30 19.89 6.36 -21.60
C ALA A 30 21.29 6.56 -22.23
N LYS A 31 21.36 6.98 -23.50
CA LYS A 31 22.63 7.22 -24.20
C LYS A 31 23.14 8.66 -24.10
N ASN A 32 22.42 9.53 -23.40
CA ASN A 32 22.74 10.95 -23.37
C ASN A 32 23.93 11.21 -22.43
N ARG A 33 24.98 11.86 -22.94
CA ARG A 33 26.19 12.20 -22.15
C ARG A 33 26.05 13.51 -21.38
N GLU A 34 25.00 14.27 -21.68
CA GLU A 34 24.68 15.55 -21.04
C GLU A 34 23.45 15.41 -20.14
N PHE A 35 23.40 16.23 -19.09
CA PHE A 35 22.22 16.34 -18.21
C PHE A 35 21.01 16.78 -19.03
N LYS A 36 19.90 16.04 -18.92
CA LYS A 36 18.64 16.40 -19.57
C LYS A 36 17.53 16.49 -18.53
N GLU A 37 16.93 17.67 -18.43
CA GLU A 37 15.75 17.87 -17.61
C GLU A 37 14.54 17.22 -18.30
N ILE A 38 13.86 16.34 -17.58
CA ILE A 38 12.59 15.75 -18.02
C ILE A 38 11.48 16.36 -17.17
N ASN A 39 10.66 17.21 -17.78
CA ASN A 39 9.60 17.92 -17.08
C ASN A 39 8.28 17.15 -17.17
N TYR A 40 8.01 16.25 -16.21
CA TYR A 40 6.74 15.50 -16.14
C TYR A 40 5.51 16.36 -15.80
N SER A 41 5.65 17.67 -15.55
CA SER A 41 4.51 18.56 -15.30
C SER A 41 3.77 19.00 -16.56
N GLN A 42 4.34 18.78 -17.74
CA GLN A 42 3.74 19.15 -19.04
C GLN A 42 3.04 17.97 -19.69
N ASP A 43 1.87 18.23 -20.28
CA ASP A 43 1.14 17.30 -21.13
C ASP A 43 2.02 16.88 -22.33
N GLU A 44 1.97 15.60 -22.68
CA GLU A 44 2.66 15.10 -23.86
C GLU A 44 1.80 14.07 -24.58
N THR A 45 1.75 14.16 -25.92
CA THR A 45 1.04 13.20 -26.76
C THR A 45 2.05 12.24 -27.38
N TYR A 46 1.86 10.95 -27.17
CA TYR A 46 2.70 9.91 -27.76
C TYR A 46 1.82 8.85 -28.41
N ARG A 47 2.10 8.55 -29.68
CA ARG A 47 1.32 7.58 -30.49
C ARG A 47 -0.20 7.84 -30.49
N GLY A 48 -0.60 9.10 -30.41
CA GLY A 48 -2.02 9.51 -30.37
C GLY A 48 -2.65 9.51 -28.99
N GLU A 49 -1.95 9.07 -27.94
CA GLU A 49 -2.44 9.12 -26.56
C GLU A 49 -1.89 10.33 -25.82
N LEU A 50 -2.79 11.15 -25.26
CA LEU A 50 -2.43 12.29 -24.42
C LEU A 50 -2.15 11.83 -22.99
N THR A 51 -0.90 11.97 -22.54
CA THR A 51 -0.53 11.86 -21.12
C THR A 51 -0.51 13.27 -20.53
N LYS A 52 -1.39 13.53 -19.56
CA LYS A 52 -1.46 14.84 -18.89
C LYS A 52 -0.33 15.00 -17.87
N GLY A 53 0.31 16.15 -17.87
CA GLY A 53 1.26 16.56 -16.86
C GLY A 53 0.58 17.23 -15.64
N GLY A 54 1.33 17.37 -14.55
CA GLY A 54 0.84 17.81 -13.25
C GLY A 54 0.91 19.30 -12.92
N LYS A 55 0.71 20.23 -13.87
CA LYS A 55 0.83 21.68 -13.57
C LYS A 55 -0.42 22.32 -12.93
N ASN A 56 -1.61 21.75 -13.18
CA ASN A 56 -2.89 22.19 -12.63
C ASN A 56 -3.67 20.97 -12.13
N LEU A 57 -3.16 20.32 -11.08
CA LEU A 57 -3.82 19.14 -10.51
C LEU A 57 -5.22 19.52 -9.97
N PRO A 58 -6.22 18.64 -10.13
CA PRO A 58 -7.49 18.76 -9.42
C PRO A 58 -7.26 19.01 -7.93
N ASN A 59 -8.11 19.82 -7.31
CA ASN A 59 -7.99 20.24 -5.91
C ASN A 59 -6.61 20.82 -5.53
N LYS A 60 -5.89 21.47 -6.46
CA LYS A 60 -4.53 21.98 -6.24
C LYS A 60 -3.53 20.90 -5.79
N GLY A 61 -3.81 19.63 -6.12
CA GLY A 61 -3.03 18.48 -5.66
C GLY A 61 -3.16 18.19 -4.16
N VAL A 62 -4.11 18.81 -3.47
CA VAL A 62 -4.39 18.53 -2.07
C VAL A 62 -5.22 17.27 -1.97
N VAL A 63 -4.82 16.40 -1.04
CA VAL A 63 -5.54 15.20 -0.66
C VAL A 63 -5.59 15.12 0.85
N TYR A 64 -6.61 14.45 1.39
CA TYR A 64 -6.87 14.39 2.82
C TYR A 64 -6.78 12.96 3.31
N LEU A 65 -5.88 12.73 4.26
CA LEU A 65 -5.79 11.45 4.96
C LEU A 65 -7.01 11.29 5.86
N GLN A 66 -7.76 10.21 5.65
CA GLN A 66 -8.88 9.84 6.50
C GLN A 66 -8.38 8.95 7.65
N PRO A 67 -8.76 9.25 8.90
CA PRO A 67 -8.29 8.48 10.05
C PRO A 67 -8.89 7.07 10.09
N ASP A 68 -8.08 6.09 10.47
CA ASP A 68 -8.57 4.77 10.85
C ASP A 68 -9.12 4.82 12.28
N LYS A 69 -10.45 4.82 12.40
CA LYS A 69 -11.14 4.88 13.71
C LYS A 69 -10.99 3.59 14.52
N THR A 70 -10.56 2.50 13.90
CA THR A 70 -10.38 1.21 14.56
C THR A 70 -8.95 1.00 15.06
N LEU A 71 -8.04 1.95 14.80
CA LEU A 71 -6.65 1.86 15.22
C LEU A 71 -6.53 1.88 16.75
N HIS A 72 -5.89 0.86 17.30
CA HIS A 72 -5.64 0.73 18.73
C HIS A 72 -4.36 -0.08 18.97
N ALA A 73 -3.86 -0.02 20.20
CA ALA A 73 -2.74 -0.81 20.66
C ALA A 73 -3.22 -2.14 21.27
N GLU A 74 -2.73 -3.28 20.77
CA GLU A 74 -2.94 -4.60 21.37
C GLU A 74 -1.66 -5.07 22.08
N PRO A 75 -1.75 -5.74 23.25
CA PRO A 75 -0.57 -6.29 23.92
C PRO A 75 0.04 -7.45 23.14
N ILE A 76 1.38 -7.52 23.14
CA ILE A 76 2.09 -8.70 22.64
C ILE A 76 1.97 -9.79 23.70
N LYS A 77 1.45 -10.96 23.30
CA LYS A 77 1.37 -12.15 24.15
C LYS A 77 2.70 -12.89 24.14
N SER A 78 3.13 -13.32 25.31
CA SER A 78 4.27 -14.22 25.52
C SER A 78 3.81 -15.41 26.36
N THR A 79 4.67 -16.42 26.54
CA THR A 79 4.35 -17.61 27.33
C THR A 79 5.46 -17.89 28.35
N TYR A 80 5.09 -18.31 29.55
CA TYR A 80 6.02 -18.92 30.51
C TYR A 80 5.65 -20.38 30.78
N SER A 81 6.64 -21.18 31.14
CA SER A 81 6.47 -22.61 31.41
C SER A 81 6.14 -22.85 32.87
N VAL A 82 5.08 -23.61 33.14
CA VAL A 82 4.72 -24.11 34.47
C VAL A 82 4.71 -25.63 34.49
N PRO A 83 5.26 -26.26 35.54
CA PRO A 83 5.32 -27.72 35.65
C PRO A 83 3.93 -28.30 35.89
N LYS A 84 3.63 -29.43 35.21
CA LYS A 84 2.39 -30.19 35.43
C LYS A 84 2.57 -31.23 36.54
N VAL A 85 1.50 -31.48 37.28
CA VAL A 85 1.43 -32.53 38.32
C VAL A 85 1.77 -33.93 37.81
N ASN A 86 1.53 -34.23 36.52
CA ASN A 86 1.81 -35.55 35.92
C ASN A 86 3.15 -35.60 35.16
N GLY A 87 4.04 -34.62 35.37
CA GLY A 87 5.29 -34.47 34.62
C GLY A 87 5.14 -33.64 33.34
N GLY A 88 6.24 -33.02 32.92
CA GLY A 88 6.28 -32.07 31.80
C GLY A 88 5.89 -30.64 32.18
N TYR A 89 5.78 -29.77 31.18
CA TYR A 89 5.43 -28.35 31.32
C TYR A 89 4.20 -27.99 30.47
N GLU A 90 3.41 -27.02 30.92
CA GLU A 90 2.51 -26.26 30.06
C GLU A 90 2.98 -24.83 29.85
N GLN A 91 2.68 -24.31 28.66
CA GLN A 91 2.89 -22.92 28.31
C GLN A 91 1.65 -22.13 28.69
N VAL A 92 1.79 -21.19 29.62
CA VAL A 92 0.72 -20.29 30.01
C VAL A 92 0.94 -18.93 29.34
N PRO A 93 -0.03 -18.42 28.56
CA PRO A 93 0.10 -17.12 27.91
C PRO A 93 -0.07 -15.98 28.92
N TYR A 94 0.66 -14.89 28.73
CA TYR A 94 0.51 -13.63 29.46
C TYR A 94 0.72 -12.43 28.54
N ASP A 95 0.12 -11.30 28.88
CA ASP A 95 0.30 -10.05 28.17
C ASP A 95 1.60 -9.37 28.61
N THR A 96 2.43 -8.99 27.64
CA THR A 96 3.64 -8.21 27.90
C THR A 96 3.33 -6.72 27.99
N LEU A 97 4.28 -5.92 28.50
CA LEU A 97 4.19 -4.45 28.47
C LEU A 97 4.37 -3.85 27.07
N LYS A 98 4.79 -4.65 26.08
CA LYS A 98 4.95 -4.20 24.71
C LYS A 98 3.62 -4.33 23.98
N THR A 99 3.27 -3.32 23.22
CA THR A 99 2.09 -3.30 22.36
C THR A 99 2.50 -3.19 20.90
N TYR A 100 1.55 -3.46 20.01
CA TYR A 100 1.64 -3.22 18.58
C TYR A 100 0.33 -2.58 18.10
N GLN A 101 0.42 -1.78 17.05
CA GLN A 101 -0.74 -1.13 16.45
C GLN A 101 -1.52 -2.09 15.56
N LYS A 102 -2.84 -2.03 15.69
CA LYS A 102 -3.78 -2.79 14.89
C LYS A 102 -5.07 -2.03 14.66
N GLY A 103 -5.63 -2.19 13.47
CA GLY A 103 -6.85 -1.56 12.99
C GLY A 103 -7.24 -2.15 11.65
N LEU A 104 -8.22 -1.54 10.99
CA LEU A 104 -8.68 -1.88 9.66
C LEU A 104 -7.59 -1.66 8.61
N LEU A 105 -6.80 -0.60 8.79
CA LEU A 105 -5.75 -0.18 7.85
C LEU A 105 -4.33 -0.44 8.39
N ALA A 106 -4.17 -1.12 9.52
CA ALA A 106 -2.86 -1.42 10.09
C ALA A 106 -2.88 -2.74 10.86
N ASP A 107 -1.84 -3.55 10.70
CA ASP A 107 -1.52 -4.67 11.60
C ASP A 107 0.00 -4.81 11.61
N GLU A 108 0.64 -4.22 12.63
CA GLU A 108 2.10 -4.22 12.76
C GLU A 108 2.68 -5.63 12.90
N LYS A 109 1.94 -6.60 13.43
CA LYS A 109 2.42 -7.99 13.52
C LYS A 109 2.43 -8.65 12.15
N ALA A 110 1.41 -8.40 11.34
CA ALA A 110 1.35 -8.88 9.95
C ALA A 110 2.20 -8.04 8.99
N GLY A 111 2.73 -6.90 9.46
CA GLY A 111 3.43 -5.90 8.66
C GLY A 111 2.53 -5.17 7.66
N PHE A 112 1.22 -5.23 7.87
CA PHE A 112 0.24 -4.57 7.03
C PHE A 112 0.10 -3.11 7.44
N ASN A 113 0.16 -2.20 6.47
CA ASN A 113 -0.16 -0.80 6.67
C ASN A 113 -0.75 -0.20 5.40
N ALA A 114 -1.85 0.52 5.53
CA ALA A 114 -2.56 1.15 4.43
C ALA A 114 -3.07 2.53 4.85
N TYR A 115 -3.33 3.37 3.86
CA TYR A 115 -3.83 4.72 4.04
C TYR A 115 -5.05 4.92 3.15
N PHE A 116 -6.10 5.50 3.72
CA PHE A 116 -7.29 5.90 2.97
C PHE A 116 -7.28 7.41 2.79
N VAL A 117 -7.29 7.86 1.54
CA VAL A 117 -7.08 9.26 1.18
C VAL A 117 -8.20 9.72 0.24
N THR A 118 -8.65 10.95 0.40
CA THR A 118 -9.79 11.52 -0.33
C THR A 118 -9.46 12.89 -0.93
N ASP A 119 -10.22 13.32 -1.93
CA ASP A 119 -10.17 14.67 -2.50
C ASP A 119 -10.90 15.73 -1.65
N THR A 120 -11.67 15.32 -0.65
CA THR A 120 -12.35 16.19 0.31
C THR A 120 -11.87 15.95 1.75
N ALA A 121 -11.92 16.98 2.59
CA ALA A 121 -11.46 16.88 3.98
C ALA A 121 -12.28 15.88 4.82
N LYS A 122 -13.59 15.81 4.55
CA LYS A 122 -14.52 14.85 5.15
C LYS A 122 -15.06 13.96 4.04
N LEU A 123 -15.27 12.69 4.37
CA LEU A 123 -15.93 11.76 3.47
C LEU A 123 -17.44 12.02 3.47
N ASP A 124 -17.95 12.53 2.35
CA ASP A 124 -19.35 12.91 2.14
C ASP A 124 -19.74 12.88 0.65
N GLU A 125 -20.96 13.27 0.31
CA GLU A 125 -21.52 13.21 -1.05
C GLU A 125 -20.76 14.08 -2.07
N THR A 126 -19.90 14.99 -1.60
CA THR A 126 -19.06 15.82 -2.46
C THR A 126 -17.74 15.14 -2.83
N THR A 127 -17.34 14.09 -2.12
CA THR A 127 -16.17 13.27 -2.45
C THR A 127 -16.33 12.63 -3.82
N ARG A 128 -15.33 12.79 -4.70
CA ARG A 128 -15.36 12.17 -6.04
C ARG A 128 -14.23 11.19 -6.26
N GLN A 129 -13.09 11.38 -5.59
CA GLN A 129 -11.91 10.54 -5.75
C GLN A 129 -11.39 10.09 -4.39
N THR A 130 -11.25 8.77 -4.26
CA THR A 130 -10.67 8.13 -3.08
C THR A 130 -9.59 7.15 -3.47
N TYR A 131 -8.64 6.92 -2.54
CA TYR A 131 -7.46 6.12 -2.76
C TYR A 131 -7.20 5.25 -1.54
N LEU A 132 -7.16 3.93 -1.72
CA LEU A 132 -6.62 2.99 -0.76
C LEU A 132 -5.18 2.67 -1.16
N THR A 133 -4.23 3.25 -0.43
CA THR A 133 -2.79 3.10 -0.69
C THR A 133 -2.20 2.11 0.29
N ILE A 134 -1.69 0.99 -0.21
CA ILE A 134 -1.09 -0.08 0.59
C ILE A 134 0.43 0.10 0.60
N ARG A 135 1.00 0.18 1.80
CA ARG A 135 2.46 0.31 2.01
C ARG A 135 3.15 -0.96 1.54
N GLY A 136 4.30 -0.80 0.89
CA GLY A 136 5.21 -1.92 0.62
C GLY A 136 6.01 -2.31 1.87
N SER A 137 6.87 -3.31 1.73
CA SER A 137 7.77 -3.72 2.81
C SER A 137 8.78 -2.61 3.15
N ASP A 138 9.18 -2.54 4.42
CA ASP A 138 10.21 -1.62 4.94
C ASP A 138 11.66 -1.95 4.52
N GLY A 139 11.82 -2.93 3.63
CA GLY A 139 13.09 -3.34 3.04
C GLY A 139 13.41 -4.79 3.38
N ALA A 140 14.36 -5.39 2.66
CA ALA A 140 14.90 -6.72 2.98
C ALA A 140 15.93 -6.59 4.11
N SER A 141 15.46 -6.68 5.37
CA SER A 141 16.28 -6.64 6.58
C SER A 141 15.98 -7.87 7.44
N ILE A 142 16.96 -8.34 8.20
CA ILE A 142 16.80 -9.42 9.19
C ILE A 142 15.76 -9.02 10.27
N SER A 143 15.48 -7.72 10.44
CA SER A 143 14.43 -7.20 11.32
C SER A 143 13.03 -7.10 10.69
N SER A 144 12.91 -7.27 9.36
CA SER A 144 11.64 -7.23 8.59
C SER A 144 11.25 -8.60 8.02
N LEU A 145 11.77 -9.68 8.61
CA LEU A 145 11.52 -11.06 8.18
C LEU A 145 10.03 -11.44 8.10
N ASN A 146 9.14 -10.80 8.88
CA ASN A 146 7.70 -11.03 8.73
C ASN A 146 7.15 -10.51 7.39
N ASP A 147 7.58 -9.33 6.93
CA ASP A 147 7.15 -8.79 5.64
C ASP A 147 7.70 -9.62 4.47
N TRP A 148 8.96 -10.04 4.57
CA TRP A 148 9.63 -10.69 3.45
C TRP A 148 9.43 -12.22 3.41
N VAL A 149 9.56 -12.94 4.52
CA VAL A 149 9.44 -14.42 4.51
C VAL A 149 7.99 -14.87 4.53
N SER A 150 7.10 -14.22 5.30
CA SER A 150 5.72 -14.68 5.44
C SER A 150 4.80 -14.25 4.29
N ASN A 151 5.11 -13.14 3.62
CA ASN A 151 4.34 -12.64 2.50
C ASN A 151 5.12 -12.78 1.18
N ASP A 152 6.28 -12.15 1.07
CA ASP A 152 7.03 -12.05 -0.20
C ASP A 152 7.58 -13.42 -0.66
N ALA A 153 8.16 -14.24 0.22
CA ALA A 153 8.66 -15.57 -0.11
C ALA A 153 7.52 -16.58 -0.34
N ASN A 154 6.45 -16.53 0.47
CA ASN A 154 5.27 -17.38 0.21
C ASN A 154 4.62 -17.06 -1.13
N PHE A 155 4.46 -15.78 -1.48
CA PHE A 155 3.98 -15.41 -2.81
C PHE A 155 4.96 -15.87 -3.91
N THR A 156 6.23 -15.50 -3.79
CA THR A 156 7.26 -15.75 -4.81
C THR A 156 7.54 -17.24 -5.03
N LEU A 157 7.39 -18.08 -4.00
CA LEU A 157 7.69 -19.51 -4.07
C LEU A 157 6.47 -20.41 -4.27
N THR A 158 5.25 -19.94 -3.95
CA THR A 158 4.07 -20.83 -3.90
C THR A 158 2.77 -20.24 -4.46
N ASP A 159 2.81 -19.04 -5.06
CA ASP A 159 1.63 -18.35 -5.62
C ASP A 159 0.47 -18.18 -4.60
N THR A 160 0.78 -18.18 -3.30
CA THR A 160 -0.23 -18.22 -2.24
C THR A 160 -0.91 -16.86 -2.05
N TYR A 161 -2.18 -16.88 -1.65
CA TYR A 161 -2.90 -15.69 -1.16
C TYR A 161 -2.36 -15.24 0.20
N ILE A 162 -1.59 -14.15 0.20
CA ILE A 162 -0.77 -13.75 1.35
C ILE A 162 -1.62 -13.12 2.48
N PRO A 163 -1.21 -13.27 3.76
CA PRO A 163 -1.88 -12.66 4.90
C PRO A 163 -2.19 -11.17 4.74
N GLN A 164 -1.24 -10.36 4.26
CA GLN A 164 -1.49 -8.93 4.04
C GLN A 164 -2.59 -8.66 3.02
N ALA A 165 -2.76 -9.53 2.01
CA ALA A 165 -3.81 -9.38 1.01
C ALA A 165 -5.21 -9.76 1.54
N LYS A 166 -5.28 -10.59 2.60
CA LYS A 166 -6.52 -10.82 3.36
C LYS A 166 -6.95 -9.58 4.13
N LEU A 167 -6.00 -8.96 4.83
CA LEU A 167 -6.25 -7.72 5.57
C LEU A 167 -6.63 -6.57 4.61
N ALA A 168 -5.91 -6.43 3.49
CA ALA A 168 -6.23 -5.45 2.46
C ALA A 168 -7.62 -5.68 1.81
N ASN A 169 -8.03 -6.92 1.61
CA ASN A 169 -9.37 -7.24 1.10
C ASN A 169 -10.46 -6.86 2.11
N GLN A 170 -10.27 -7.13 3.40
CA GLN A 170 -11.18 -6.68 4.46
C GLN A 170 -11.29 -5.16 4.50
N ALA A 171 -10.15 -4.45 4.43
CA ALA A 171 -10.11 -3.00 4.33
C ALA A 171 -10.89 -2.49 3.11
N LEU A 172 -10.70 -3.11 1.94
CA LEU A 172 -11.39 -2.77 0.70
C LEU A 172 -12.92 -2.92 0.84
N GLN A 173 -13.39 -4.05 1.39
CA GLN A 173 -14.82 -4.29 1.61
C GLN A 173 -15.44 -3.25 2.56
N GLU A 174 -14.80 -2.96 3.68
CA GLU A 174 -15.31 -1.96 4.64
C GLU A 174 -15.29 -0.55 4.04
N LYS A 175 -14.26 -0.20 3.26
CA LYS A 175 -14.20 1.12 2.61
C LYS A 175 -15.25 1.27 1.52
N ILE A 176 -15.54 0.23 0.75
CA ILE A 176 -16.65 0.25 -0.21
C ILE A 176 -17.99 0.40 0.50
N ARG A 177 -18.22 -0.29 1.62
CA ARG A 177 -19.42 -0.08 2.44
C ARG A 177 -19.53 1.35 2.96
N GLU A 178 -18.43 1.92 3.44
CA GLU A 178 -18.38 3.31 3.89
C GLU A 178 -18.68 4.31 2.76
N LEU A 179 -18.11 4.07 1.58
CA LEU A 179 -18.35 4.88 0.37
C LEU A 179 -19.81 4.80 -0.07
N ASN A 180 -20.39 3.60 -0.18
CA ASN A 180 -21.79 3.44 -0.56
C ASN A 180 -22.75 4.18 0.39
N ALA A 181 -22.38 4.31 1.67
CA ALA A 181 -23.20 5.00 2.67
C ALA A 181 -23.04 6.53 2.67
N LYS A 182 -21.86 7.05 2.30
CA LYS A 182 -21.52 8.48 2.48
C LYS A 182 -21.18 9.23 1.20
N ALA A 183 -20.64 8.53 0.22
CA ALA A 183 -20.10 9.07 -1.03
C ALA A 183 -20.31 8.07 -2.18
N PRO A 184 -21.56 7.72 -2.53
CA PRO A 184 -21.87 6.62 -3.46
C PRO A 184 -21.36 6.87 -4.89
N ASP A 185 -21.14 8.14 -5.27
CA ASP A 185 -20.61 8.52 -6.58
C ASP A 185 -19.07 8.57 -6.61
N ALA A 186 -18.39 8.32 -5.48
CA ALA A 186 -16.94 8.43 -5.41
C ALA A 186 -16.26 7.20 -6.03
N VAL A 187 -15.19 7.44 -6.79
CA VAL A 187 -14.35 6.36 -7.31
C VAL A 187 -13.36 5.92 -6.24
N LEU A 188 -13.24 4.60 -6.05
CA LEU A 188 -12.20 3.99 -5.23
C LEU A 188 -11.05 3.48 -6.09
N ASN A 189 -9.89 4.11 -5.95
CA ASN A 189 -8.65 3.68 -6.58
C ASN A 189 -7.82 2.87 -5.56
N VAL A 190 -7.24 1.75 -5.97
CA VAL A 190 -6.37 0.93 -5.11
C VAL A 190 -4.96 0.93 -5.69
N THR A 191 -3.96 1.20 -4.86
CA THR A 191 -2.56 1.25 -5.29
C THR A 191 -1.60 0.80 -4.20
N GLY A 192 -0.40 0.39 -4.59
CA GLY A 192 0.68 0.05 -3.67
C GLY A 192 2.01 -0.08 -4.42
N HIS A 193 3.11 0.04 -3.68
CA HIS A 193 4.47 -0.08 -4.21
C HIS A 193 5.17 -1.33 -3.65
N SER A 194 6.06 -1.94 -4.43
CA SER A 194 6.79 -3.16 -4.06
C SER A 194 5.81 -4.29 -3.67
N LEU A 195 5.99 -4.94 -2.51
CA LEU A 195 5.03 -5.91 -1.95
C LEU A 195 3.59 -5.37 -1.94
N GLY A 196 3.41 -4.08 -1.70
CA GLY A 196 2.09 -3.43 -1.72
C GLY A 196 1.36 -3.59 -3.06
N THR A 197 2.08 -3.71 -4.17
CA THR A 197 1.49 -4.00 -5.49
C THR A 197 0.85 -5.39 -5.54
N ILE A 198 1.54 -6.42 -5.02
CA ILE A 198 1.02 -7.79 -4.94
C ILE A 198 -0.18 -7.85 -4.00
N VAL A 199 -0.06 -7.21 -2.82
CA VAL A 199 -1.14 -7.13 -1.83
C VAL A 199 -2.38 -6.48 -2.44
N SER A 200 -2.21 -5.37 -3.16
CA SER A 200 -3.30 -4.65 -3.84
C SER A 200 -3.97 -5.53 -4.91
N ALA A 201 -3.18 -6.18 -5.77
CA ALA A 201 -3.69 -7.01 -6.85
C ALA A 201 -4.47 -8.22 -6.31
N GLN A 202 -3.92 -8.94 -5.34
CA GLN A 202 -4.59 -10.09 -4.73
C GLN A 202 -5.86 -9.68 -3.97
N ALA A 203 -5.84 -8.55 -3.26
CA ALA A 203 -7.00 -8.05 -2.53
C ALA A 203 -8.17 -7.71 -3.47
N VAL A 204 -7.90 -7.01 -4.57
CA VAL A 204 -8.91 -6.66 -5.58
C VAL A 204 -9.40 -7.90 -6.33
N ALA A 205 -8.50 -8.79 -6.74
CA ALA A 205 -8.88 -10.04 -7.42
C ALA A 205 -9.79 -10.90 -6.54
N ARG A 206 -9.48 -11.02 -5.25
CA ARG A 206 -10.30 -11.75 -4.28
C ARG A 206 -11.67 -11.10 -4.09
N PHE A 207 -11.72 -9.77 -4.01
CA PHE A 207 -12.96 -9.01 -3.88
C PHE A 207 -13.92 -9.29 -5.04
N TYR A 208 -13.41 -9.29 -6.28
CA TYR A 208 -14.24 -9.63 -7.45
C TYR A 208 -14.77 -11.07 -7.40
N GLN A 209 -13.97 -12.03 -6.94
CA GLN A 209 -14.41 -13.42 -6.80
C GLN A 209 -15.52 -13.61 -5.75
N GLU A 210 -15.55 -12.78 -4.72
CA GLU A 210 -16.55 -12.86 -3.64
C GLU A 210 -17.86 -12.14 -4.00
N MET A 211 -17.87 -11.34 -5.07
CA MET A 211 -19.05 -10.64 -5.60
C MET A 211 -19.66 -11.31 -6.83
N ALA A 212 -18.97 -12.27 -7.45
CA ALA A 212 -19.44 -13.08 -8.57
C ALA A 212 -20.26 -14.28 -8.08
#